data_AF-A0A5M5BTD8-F1
#
_entry.id   AF-A0A5M5BTD8-F1
#
_cell.length_a   1.000
_cell.length_b   1.000
_cell.length_c   1.000
_cell.angle_alpha   90.00
_cell.angle_beta   90.00
_cell.angle_gamma   90.00
#
_symmetry.space_group_name_H-M   'P 1'
#
loop_
_entity.id
_entity.type
_entity.pdbx_description
1 polymer ?
#
loop_
_entity_poly.entity_id
_entity_poly.type
_entity_poly.pdbx_seq_one_letter_code
_entity_poly.pdbx_strand_id
1 'polypeptide(L)'
;MSNISASAFSDTKAHYDLLDGLRGVAALMVIWYHVFEGFAFASNSAIETLNHGYLAVDFFFILSGFVIGYAYDDRWGKSLTMKDFFKRRLIRLHPMVIMGAVLGAITFCIQGSVQWDGTHIAISMIMLSLLCTIFFIPAMPGVGYEVRGNGEMFPLNGPCWSLFFEYIGNILYALFIRRLSNKALTVFVVLLGVA
;
A
#
# COMPACT_ATOMS: atom_id res chain seq x y z
N MET A 1 -37.63 9.98 -15.18
CA MET A 1 -37.28 8.88 -14.26
C MET A 1 -36.60 7.80 -15.08
N SER A 2 -35.27 7.75 -15.09
CA SER A 2 -34.51 6.72 -15.78
C SER A 2 -34.53 5.44 -14.94
N ASN A 3 -35.23 4.42 -15.44
CA ASN A 3 -35.15 3.07 -14.88
C ASN A 3 -33.75 2.52 -15.16
N ILE A 4 -32.83 2.68 -14.20
CA ILE A 4 -31.57 1.95 -14.20
C ILE A 4 -31.90 0.51 -13.86
N SER A 5 -31.87 -0.37 -14.86
CA SER A 5 -32.15 -1.79 -14.72
C SER A 5 -31.23 -2.41 -13.66
N ALA A 6 -31.81 -3.00 -12.61
CA ALA A 6 -31.13 -3.76 -11.56
C ALA A 6 -30.21 -4.89 -12.09
N SER A 7 -30.38 -5.28 -13.35
CA SER A 7 -29.50 -6.22 -14.07
C SER A 7 -28.08 -5.69 -14.29
N ALA A 8 -27.82 -4.38 -14.19
CA ALA A 8 -26.47 -3.84 -14.36
C ALA A 8 -25.52 -4.18 -13.17
N PHE A 9 -26.09 -4.57 -12.03
CA PHE A 9 -25.35 -4.88 -10.81
C PHE A 9 -25.49 -6.33 -10.33
N SER A 10 -26.25 -7.19 -11.04
CA SER A 10 -26.55 -8.56 -10.56
C SER A 10 -25.36 -9.53 -10.55
N ASP A 11 -24.17 -9.07 -10.94
CA ASP A 11 -22.90 -9.81 -10.89
C ASP A 11 -21.92 -9.24 -9.85
N THR A 12 -22.46 -8.60 -8.80
CA THR A 12 -21.68 -8.07 -7.67
C THR A 12 -22.01 -8.89 -6.43
N LYS A 13 -21.03 -9.66 -5.91
CA LYS A 13 -21.18 -10.34 -4.61
C LYS A 13 -21.57 -9.32 -3.53
N ALA A 14 -22.32 -9.78 -2.52
CA ALA A 14 -22.70 -8.96 -1.37
C ALA A 14 -21.48 -8.23 -0.79
N HIS A 15 -21.59 -6.91 -0.71
CA HIS A 15 -20.58 -6.04 -0.12
C HIS A 15 -20.69 -6.14 1.40
N TYR A 16 -19.56 -6.30 2.09
CA TYR A 16 -19.55 -6.44 3.54
C TYR A 16 -19.24 -5.09 4.20
N ASP A 17 -20.29 -4.37 4.59
CA ASP A 17 -20.16 -3.05 5.26
C ASP A 17 -19.34 -3.13 6.55
N LEU A 18 -19.38 -4.27 7.25
CA LEU A 18 -18.57 -4.52 8.44
C LEU A 18 -17.06 -4.52 8.13
N LEU A 19 -16.65 -5.06 6.98
CA LEU A 19 -15.24 -5.08 6.59
C LEU A 19 -14.74 -3.68 6.24
N ASP A 20 -15.61 -2.84 5.66
CA ASP A 20 -15.29 -1.44 5.42
C ASP A 20 -15.22 -0.63 6.72
N GLY A 21 -16.10 -0.89 7.68
CA GLY A 21 -16.01 -0.32 9.03
C GLY A 21 -14.70 -0.69 9.73
N LEU A 22 -14.30 -1.96 9.64
CA LEU A 22 -13.04 -2.44 10.24
C LEU A 22 -11.80 -1.86 9.54
N ARG A 23 -11.84 -1.65 8.22
CA ARG A 23 -10.82 -0.88 7.48
C ARG A 23 -10.72 0.56 7.97
N GLY A 24 -11.85 1.20 8.23
CA GLY A 24 -11.88 2.56 8.76
C GLY A 24 -11.17 2.66 10.11
N VAL A 25 -11.48 1.74 11.04
CA VAL A 25 -10.81 1.68 12.35
C VAL A 25 -9.31 1.42 12.19
N ALA A 26 -8.92 0.46 11.34
CA ALA A 26 -7.50 0.17 11.08
C ALA A 26 -6.77 1.38 10.46
N ALA A 27 -7.41 2.12 9.55
CA ALA A 27 -6.83 3.33 8.95
C ALA A 27 -6.60 4.43 10.01
N LEU A 28 -7.53 4.62 10.93
CA LEU A 28 -7.38 5.57 12.04
C LEU A 28 -6.22 5.17 12.96
N MET A 29 -6.05 3.89 13.24
CA MET A 29 -4.90 3.39 14.02
C MET A 29 -3.56 3.65 13.32
N VAL A 30 -3.47 3.48 11.99
CA VAL A 30 -2.26 3.77 11.21
C VAL A 30 -1.94 5.27 11.22
N ILE A 31 -2.94 6.14 11.07
CA ILE A 31 -2.75 7.59 11.15
C ILE A 31 -2.26 7.97 12.55
N TRP A 32 -2.88 7.44 13.59
CA TRP A 32 -2.48 7.67 14.97
C TRP A 32 -1.03 7.24 15.20
N TYR A 33 -0.66 6.05 14.75
CA TYR A 33 0.72 5.56 14.85
C TYR A 33 1.73 6.54 14.23
N HIS A 34 1.54 6.95 12.97
CA HIS A 34 2.48 7.83 12.28
C HIS A 34 2.54 9.25 12.86
N VAL A 35 1.44 9.76 13.41
CA VAL A 35 1.43 11.05 14.10
C VAL A 35 2.30 10.99 15.36
N PHE A 36 2.14 9.95 16.17
CA PHE A 36 2.91 9.79 17.41
C PHE A 36 4.37 9.42 17.14
N GLU A 37 4.64 8.63 16.10
CA GLU A 37 5.99 8.38 15.59
C GLU A 37 6.67 9.72 15.23
N GLY A 38 6.00 10.59 14.47
CA GLY A 38 6.53 11.92 14.14
C GLY A 38 6.81 12.81 15.37
N PHE A 39 5.94 12.80 16.38
CA PHE A 39 6.16 13.55 17.63
C PHE A 39 7.30 12.96 18.48
N ALA A 40 7.41 11.64 18.56
CA ALA A 40 8.48 10.96 19.26
C ALA A 40 9.85 11.27 18.63
N PHE A 41 9.92 11.21 17.28
CA PHE A 41 11.11 11.62 16.53
C PHE A 41 11.48 13.09 16.76
N ALA A 42 10.52 14.01 16.77
CA ALA A 42 10.77 15.43 16.99
C ALA A 42 11.22 15.77 18.42
N SER A 43 10.83 14.98 19.41
CA SER A 43 11.13 15.19 20.84
C SER A 43 12.29 14.32 21.36
N ASN A 44 12.90 13.51 20.48
CA ASN A 44 13.95 12.54 20.82
C ASN A 44 13.53 11.61 21.99
N SER A 45 12.23 11.29 22.06
CA SER A 45 11.62 10.47 23.10
C SER A 45 11.17 9.13 22.52
N ALA A 46 11.03 8.11 23.38
CA ALA A 46 10.53 6.81 22.95
C ALA A 46 9.03 6.87 22.64
N ILE A 47 8.58 6.07 21.67
CA ILE A 47 7.14 5.89 21.39
C ILE A 47 6.52 5.10 22.55
N GLU A 48 5.98 5.79 23.54
CA GLU A 48 5.34 5.16 24.71
C GLU A 48 3.88 4.75 24.45
N THR A 49 3.22 5.37 23.47
CA THR A 49 1.82 5.10 23.10
C THR A 49 1.71 4.42 21.74
N LEU A 50 1.14 3.21 21.71
CA LEU A 50 0.83 2.42 20.50
C LEU A 50 2.03 2.05 19.60
N ASN A 51 3.13 1.58 20.20
CA ASN A 51 4.32 1.08 19.48
C ASN A 51 4.01 -0.02 18.41
N HIS A 52 2.87 -0.71 18.53
CA HIS A 52 2.48 -1.80 17.64
C HIS A 52 1.52 -1.38 16.50
N GLY A 53 1.47 -0.09 16.14
CA GLY A 53 0.59 0.38 15.06
C GLY A 53 0.85 -0.25 13.70
N TYR A 54 2.05 -0.81 13.48
CA TYR A 54 2.38 -1.59 12.29
C TYR A 54 1.47 -2.83 12.11
N LEU A 55 0.92 -3.41 13.19
CA LEU A 55 0.00 -4.56 13.11
C LEU A 55 -1.31 -4.24 12.37
N ALA A 56 -1.71 -2.97 12.33
CA ALA A 56 -2.88 -2.56 11.55
C ALA A 56 -2.63 -2.73 10.04
N VAL A 57 -1.36 -2.65 9.59
CA VAL A 57 -0.98 -2.90 8.19
C VAL A 57 -1.10 -4.39 7.86
N ASP A 58 -0.71 -5.28 8.77
CA ASP A 58 -0.88 -6.73 8.59
C ASP A 58 -2.35 -7.10 8.41
N PHE A 59 -3.22 -6.46 9.19
CA PHE A 59 -4.67 -6.62 9.05
C PHE A 59 -5.16 -6.20 7.64
N PHE A 60 -4.67 -5.08 7.09
CA PHE A 60 -4.97 -4.67 5.72
C PHE A 60 -4.52 -5.70 4.68
N PHE A 61 -3.35 -6.31 4.85
CA PHE A 61 -2.85 -7.33 3.93
C PHE A 61 -3.72 -8.59 3.94
N ILE A 62 -4.07 -9.10 5.12
CA ILE A 62 -4.95 -10.26 5.27
C ILE A 62 -6.31 -9.99 4.62
N LEU A 63 -6.88 -8.82 4.89
CA LEU A 63 -8.16 -8.42 4.33
C LEU A 63 -8.10 -8.21 2.81
N SER A 64 -6.99 -7.70 2.28
CA SER A 64 -6.77 -7.60 0.84
C SER A 64 -6.79 -8.98 0.19
N GLY A 65 -6.07 -9.96 0.76
CA GLY A 65 -6.09 -11.36 0.31
C GLY A 65 -7.48 -11.98 0.33
N PHE A 66 -8.22 -11.81 1.43
CA PHE A 66 -9.60 -12.29 1.55
C PHE A 66 -10.52 -11.69 0.48
N VAL A 67 -10.52 -10.37 0.31
CA VAL A 67 -11.37 -9.70 -0.68
C VAL A 67 -11.00 -10.08 -2.10
N ILE A 68 -9.71 -10.28 -2.39
CA ILE A 68 -9.25 -10.72 -3.70
C ILE A 68 -9.77 -12.13 -4.01
N GLY A 69 -9.56 -13.09 -3.11
CA GLY A 69 -10.08 -14.46 -3.30
C GLY A 69 -11.60 -14.49 -3.42
N TYR A 70 -12.31 -13.82 -2.50
CA TYR A 70 -13.77 -13.79 -2.49
C TYR A 70 -14.37 -13.15 -3.76
N ALA A 71 -13.81 -12.03 -4.24
CA ALA A 71 -14.37 -11.30 -5.37
C ALA A 71 -13.98 -11.87 -6.75
N TYR A 72 -12.85 -12.59 -6.85
CA TYR A 72 -12.25 -12.92 -8.14
C TYR A 72 -12.14 -14.42 -8.46
N ASP A 73 -12.11 -15.33 -7.47
CA ASP A 73 -11.96 -16.77 -7.74
C ASP A 73 -13.07 -17.30 -8.66
N ASP A 74 -14.33 -16.91 -8.43
CA ASP A 74 -15.48 -17.42 -9.20
C ASP A 74 -15.59 -16.82 -10.63
N ARG A 75 -14.86 -15.74 -10.91
CA ARG A 75 -14.95 -14.98 -12.18
C ARG A 75 -13.85 -15.33 -13.17
N TRP A 76 -12.82 -16.06 -12.71
CA TRP A 76 -11.67 -16.42 -13.51
C TRP A 76 -12.07 -17.39 -14.64
N GLY A 77 -11.85 -17.00 -15.90
CA GLY A 77 -12.21 -17.81 -17.07
C GLY A 77 -13.65 -17.65 -17.58
N LYS A 78 -14.52 -16.93 -16.86
CA LYS A 78 -15.88 -16.58 -17.34
C LYS A 78 -15.97 -15.17 -17.90
N SER A 79 -15.64 -14.16 -17.08
CA SER A 79 -15.80 -12.74 -17.44
C SER A 79 -14.57 -11.88 -17.16
N LEU A 80 -13.52 -12.44 -16.55
CA LEU A 80 -12.35 -11.68 -16.14
C LEU A 80 -11.06 -12.24 -16.76
N THR A 81 -10.39 -11.39 -17.55
CA THR A 81 -9.06 -11.69 -18.06
C THR A 81 -7.97 -11.18 -17.10
N MET A 82 -6.77 -11.74 -17.21
CA MET A 82 -5.62 -11.30 -16.42
C MET A 82 -5.31 -9.80 -16.62
N LYS A 83 -5.53 -9.29 -17.85
CA LYS A 83 -5.37 -7.86 -18.17
C LYS A 83 -6.40 -7.00 -17.45
N ASP A 84 -7.66 -7.43 -17.38
CA ASP A 84 -8.73 -6.68 -16.71
C ASP A 84 -8.53 -6.63 -15.19
N PHE A 85 -8.00 -7.70 -14.59
CA PHE A 85 -7.63 -7.70 -13.18
C PHE A 85 -6.53 -6.67 -12.88
N PHE A 86 -5.41 -6.70 -13.62
CA PHE A 86 -4.33 -5.74 -13.42
C PHE A 86 -4.78 -4.30 -13.71
N LYS A 87 -5.59 -4.07 -14.74
CA LYS A 87 -6.14 -2.75 -15.05
C LYS A 87 -6.99 -2.21 -13.89
N ARG A 88 -7.88 -3.02 -13.32
CA ARG A 88 -8.70 -2.61 -12.16
C ARG A 88 -7.85 -2.28 -10.94
N ARG A 89 -6.81 -3.07 -10.67
CA ARG A 89 -5.89 -2.82 -9.56
C ARG A 89 -5.03 -1.57 -9.79
N LEU A 90 -4.56 -1.36 -11.02
CA LEU A 90 -3.80 -0.17 -11.41
C LEU A 90 -4.61 1.11 -11.23
N ILE A 91 -5.84 1.16 -11.76
CA ILE A 91 -6.71 2.34 -11.64
C ILE A 91 -7.07 2.63 -10.18
N ARG A 92 -7.10 1.61 -9.32
CA ARG A 92 -7.41 1.79 -7.90
C ARG A 92 -6.22 2.24 -7.06
N LEU A 93 -5.05 1.63 -7.25
CA LEU A 93 -3.89 1.83 -6.37
C LEU A 93 -2.98 2.97 -6.86
N HIS A 94 -2.75 3.08 -8.17
CA HIS A 94 -1.77 4.01 -8.73
C HIS A 94 -2.12 5.49 -8.52
N PRO A 95 -3.40 5.94 -8.59
CA PRO A 95 -3.73 7.33 -8.28
C PRO A 95 -3.32 7.73 -6.85
N MET A 96 -3.47 6.82 -5.88
CA MET A 96 -3.07 7.07 -4.50
C MET A 96 -1.55 7.20 -4.35
N VAL A 97 -0.78 6.43 -5.13
CA VAL A 97 0.69 6.49 -5.16
C VAL A 97 1.15 7.84 -5.69
N ILE A 98 0.60 8.27 -6.83
CA ILE A 98 0.94 9.57 -7.44
C ILE A 98 0.58 10.71 -6.48
N MET A 99 -0.63 10.68 -5.90
CA MET A 99 -1.08 11.72 -4.98
C MET A 99 -0.18 11.80 -3.74
N GLY A 100 0.14 10.65 -3.12
CA GLY A 100 1.02 10.60 -1.96
C GLY A 100 2.45 11.08 -2.28
N ALA A 101 3.00 10.69 -3.42
CA ALA A 101 4.33 11.11 -3.86
C ALA A 101 4.40 12.63 -4.14
N VAL A 102 3.36 13.19 -4.78
CA VAL A 102 3.27 14.63 -5.06
C VAL A 102 3.11 15.43 -3.77
N LEU A 103 2.22 15.02 -2.87
CA LEU A 103 2.07 15.66 -1.56
C LEU A 103 3.37 15.57 -0.74
N GLY A 104 4.05 14.44 -0.80
CA GLY A 104 5.37 14.25 -0.22
C GLY A 104 6.43 15.21 -0.75
N ALA A 105 6.50 15.36 -2.07
CA ALA A 105 7.42 16.32 -2.70
C ALA A 105 7.11 17.76 -2.30
N ILE A 106 5.83 18.15 -2.29
CA ILE A 106 5.40 19.49 -1.91
C ILE A 106 5.75 19.78 -0.45
N THR A 107 5.41 18.87 0.47
CA THR A 107 5.69 19.04 1.90
C THR A 107 7.19 19.08 2.18
N PHE A 108 8.00 18.27 1.49
CA PHE A 108 9.46 18.30 1.60
C PHE A 108 10.06 19.62 1.10
N CYS A 109 9.55 20.16 -0.01
CA CYS A 109 9.95 21.48 -0.50
C CYS A 109 9.56 22.61 0.48
N ILE A 110 8.36 22.55 1.09
CA ILE A 110 7.91 23.52 2.09
C ILE A 110 8.78 23.46 3.36
N GLN A 111 9.26 22.28 3.72
CA GLN A 111 10.16 22.06 4.86
C GLN A 111 11.60 22.56 4.60
N GLY A 112 11.89 23.09 3.40
CA GLY A 112 13.18 23.69 3.05
C GLY A 112 14.12 22.75 2.28
N SER A 113 13.65 21.59 1.84
CA SER A 113 14.44 20.61 1.07
C SER A 113 15.72 20.18 1.78
N VAL A 114 15.62 19.95 3.08
CA VAL A 114 16.75 19.59 3.95
C VAL A 114 16.62 18.13 4.36
N GLN A 115 17.70 17.37 4.24
CA GLN A 115 17.83 16.04 4.85
C GLN A 115 17.82 16.12 6.37
N TRP A 116 17.70 14.96 7.02
CA TRP A 116 17.76 14.85 8.47
C TRP A 116 19.13 15.27 9.05
N ASP A 117 20.20 15.17 8.26
CA ASP A 117 21.55 15.62 8.64
C ASP A 117 21.79 17.13 8.42
N GLY A 118 20.78 17.87 7.98
CA GLY A 118 20.89 19.31 7.70
C GLY A 118 21.41 19.65 6.30
N THR A 119 21.67 18.67 5.44
CA THR A 119 22.14 18.92 4.07
C THR A 119 21.00 19.34 3.14
N HIS A 120 21.22 20.39 2.35
CA HIS A 120 20.26 20.82 1.34
C HIS A 120 20.30 19.90 0.12
N ILE A 121 19.13 19.44 -0.30
CA ILE A 121 18.94 18.61 -1.49
C ILE A 121 18.60 19.49 -2.69
N ALA A 122 19.26 19.24 -3.81
CA ALA A 122 18.93 19.87 -5.08
C ALA A 122 17.52 19.44 -5.56
N ILE A 123 16.76 20.38 -6.11
CA ILE A 123 15.41 20.13 -6.65
C ILE A 123 15.42 19.00 -7.70
N SER A 124 16.51 18.85 -8.46
CA SER A 124 16.69 17.76 -9.42
C SER A 124 16.60 16.37 -8.77
N MET A 125 17.13 16.19 -7.56
CA MET A 125 17.07 14.93 -6.82
C MET A 125 15.67 14.68 -6.25
N ILE A 126 14.95 15.75 -5.87
CA ILE A 126 13.53 15.65 -5.48
C ILE A 126 12.69 15.20 -6.67
N MET A 127 12.92 15.77 -7.85
CA MET A 127 12.22 15.37 -9.08
C MET A 127 12.55 13.93 -9.49
N LEU A 128 13.82 13.52 -9.33
CA LEU A 128 14.22 12.13 -9.56
C LEU A 128 13.54 11.17 -8.57
N SER A 129 13.51 11.52 -7.29
CA SER A 129 12.83 10.74 -6.24
C SER A 129 11.33 10.64 -6.49
N LEU A 130 10.69 11.73 -6.95
CA LEU A 130 9.28 11.75 -7.33
C LEU A 130 9.02 10.80 -8.51
N LEU A 131 9.86 10.87 -9.53
CA LEU A 131 9.79 9.98 -10.69
C LEU A 131 9.94 8.51 -10.27
N CYS A 132 10.98 8.20 -9.49
CA CYS A 132 11.21 6.85 -8.96
C CYS A 132 10.02 6.34 -8.14
N THR A 133 9.45 7.18 -7.27
CA THR A 133 8.27 6.82 -6.46
C THR A 133 7.04 6.54 -7.33
N ILE A 134 6.78 7.36 -8.36
CA ILE A 134 5.67 7.14 -9.30
C ILE A 134 5.84 5.82 -10.06
N PHE A 135 7.07 5.49 -10.46
CA PHE A 135 7.37 4.23 -11.16
C PHE A 135 7.60 3.03 -10.23
N PHE A 136 7.35 3.16 -8.92
CA PHE A 136 7.59 2.11 -7.91
C PHE A 136 9.04 1.58 -7.91
N ILE A 137 10.00 2.46 -8.17
CA ILE A 137 11.43 2.15 -8.07
C ILE A 137 11.85 2.45 -6.61
N PRO A 138 12.18 1.43 -5.81
CA PRO A 138 12.57 1.61 -4.42
C PRO A 138 13.94 2.28 -4.34
N ALA A 139 14.07 3.27 -3.45
CA ALA A 139 15.37 3.83 -3.07
C ALA A 139 16.12 2.82 -2.20
N MET A 140 17.39 2.58 -2.52
CA MET A 140 18.30 1.85 -1.65
C MET A 140 18.96 2.83 -0.67
N PRO A 141 19.24 2.43 0.58
CA PRO A 141 19.92 3.28 1.54
C PRO A 141 21.26 3.81 0.98
N GLY A 142 21.46 5.12 1.04
CA GLY A 142 22.66 5.81 0.56
C GLY A 142 22.67 6.20 -0.92
N VAL A 143 21.56 6.04 -1.64
CA VAL A 143 21.47 6.47 -3.05
C VAL A 143 21.10 7.95 -3.15
N GLY A 144 21.66 8.70 -4.10
CA GLY A 144 21.50 10.16 -4.19
C GLY A 144 20.08 10.71 -4.40
N TYR A 145 19.10 9.89 -4.79
CA TYR A 145 17.67 10.28 -4.84
C TYR A 145 16.89 9.90 -3.56
N GLU A 146 17.59 9.39 -2.55
CA GLU A 146 17.09 9.23 -1.19
C GLU A 146 17.10 10.60 -0.48
N VAL A 147 16.08 11.41 -0.76
CA VAL A 147 16.09 12.83 -0.35
C VAL A 147 15.91 13.07 1.16
N ARG A 148 15.58 12.05 1.96
CA ARG A 148 15.41 12.17 3.42
C ARG A 148 16.63 11.71 4.24
N GLY A 149 17.45 10.80 3.71
CA GLY A 149 18.62 10.25 4.41
C GLY A 149 18.30 9.33 5.59
N ASN A 150 17.08 8.78 5.65
CA ASN A 150 16.57 7.92 6.73
C ASN A 150 16.47 6.43 6.35
N GLY A 151 16.98 6.04 5.18
CA GLY A 151 16.93 4.68 4.65
C GLY A 151 15.56 4.23 4.16
N GLU A 152 14.58 5.12 4.00
CA GLU A 152 13.25 4.75 3.56
C GLU A 152 13.21 4.32 2.08
N MET A 153 12.47 3.25 1.81
CA MET A 153 12.33 2.68 0.47
C MET A 153 11.62 3.64 -0.51
N PHE A 154 10.78 4.53 0.01
CA PHE A 154 10.09 5.58 -0.76
C PHE A 154 10.20 6.93 -0.01
N PRO A 155 11.28 7.70 -0.23
CA PRO A 155 11.61 8.90 0.57
C PRO A 155 10.54 10.00 0.57
N LEU A 156 9.73 10.08 -0.48
CA LEU A 156 8.64 11.06 -0.58
C LEU A 156 7.31 10.50 -0.06
N ASN A 157 7.19 9.20 0.18
CA ASN A 157 5.96 8.58 0.64
C ASN A 157 6.27 7.27 1.39
N GLY A 158 6.72 7.37 2.64
CA GLY A 158 7.07 6.20 3.46
C GLY A 158 6.00 5.10 3.48
N PRO A 159 4.71 5.41 3.70
CA PRO A 159 3.62 4.42 3.67
C PRO A 159 3.43 3.72 2.31
N CYS A 160 4.00 4.22 1.22
CA CYS A 160 3.93 3.62 -0.12
C CYS A 160 4.52 2.19 -0.16
N TRP A 161 5.42 1.86 0.79
CA TRP A 161 5.95 0.50 0.94
C TRP A 161 4.82 -0.53 1.04
N SER A 162 3.76 -0.25 1.81
CA SER A 162 2.63 -1.17 1.96
C SER A 162 1.91 -1.44 0.63
N LEU A 163 1.70 -0.39 -0.18
CA LEU A 163 1.10 -0.50 -1.51
C LEU A 163 2.00 -1.29 -2.48
N PHE A 164 3.31 -1.13 -2.39
CA PHE A 164 4.26 -1.89 -3.20
C PHE A 164 4.16 -3.40 -2.92
N PHE A 165 4.13 -3.81 -1.65
CA PHE A 165 3.92 -5.22 -1.29
C PHE A 165 2.53 -5.71 -1.67
N GLU A 166 1.50 -4.86 -1.61
CA GLU A 166 0.18 -5.20 -2.12
C GLU A 166 0.23 -5.51 -3.63
N TYR A 167 0.95 -4.71 -4.44
CA TYR A 167 1.16 -5.01 -5.86
C TYR A 167 1.83 -6.36 -6.11
N ILE A 168 2.91 -6.66 -5.37
CA ILE A 168 3.59 -7.95 -5.45
C ILE A 168 2.61 -9.09 -5.10
N GLY A 169 1.85 -8.94 -4.01
CA GLY A 169 0.83 -9.90 -3.60
C GLY A 169 -0.23 -10.14 -4.68
N ASN A 170 -0.71 -9.08 -5.35
CA ASN A 170 -1.64 -9.20 -6.47
C ASN A 170 -1.06 -9.97 -7.67
N ILE A 171 0.21 -9.70 -7.99
CA ILE A 171 0.93 -10.38 -9.09
C ILE A 171 1.10 -11.86 -8.76
N LEU A 172 1.58 -12.17 -7.56
CA LEU A 172 1.74 -13.54 -7.06
C LEU A 172 0.40 -14.28 -7.03
N TYR A 173 -0.67 -13.61 -6.61
CA TYR A 173 -2.01 -14.18 -6.62
C TYR A 173 -2.47 -14.55 -8.04
N ALA A 174 -2.38 -13.59 -8.97
CA ALA A 174 -2.86 -13.78 -10.35
C ALA A 174 -2.05 -14.85 -11.13
N LEU A 175 -0.76 -14.98 -10.85
CA LEU A 175 0.13 -15.92 -11.53
C LEU A 175 0.14 -17.31 -10.90
N PHE A 176 0.31 -17.38 -9.58
CA PHE A 176 0.66 -18.61 -8.86
C PHE A 176 -0.40 -19.03 -7.85
N ILE A 177 -0.74 -18.17 -6.87
CA ILE A 177 -1.50 -18.61 -5.68
C ILE A 177 -2.90 -19.10 -6.04
N ARG A 178 -3.58 -18.46 -7.01
CA ARG A 178 -4.90 -18.92 -7.49
C ARG A 178 -4.91 -20.32 -8.10
N ARG A 179 -3.75 -20.87 -8.46
CA ARG A 179 -3.61 -22.22 -9.05
C ARG A 179 -3.37 -23.29 -8.00
N LEU A 180 -3.10 -22.90 -6.76
CA LEU A 180 -2.83 -23.82 -5.66
C LEU A 180 -4.15 -24.38 -5.12
N SER A 181 -4.12 -25.65 -4.72
CA SER A 181 -5.24 -26.25 -3.97
C SER A 181 -5.24 -25.75 -2.53
N ASN A 182 -6.39 -25.83 -1.85
CA ASN A 182 -6.50 -25.44 -0.43
C ASN A 182 -5.47 -26.17 0.45
N LYS A 183 -5.15 -27.44 0.17
CA LYS A 183 -4.12 -28.21 0.89
C LYS A 183 -2.72 -27.62 0.69
N ALA A 184 -2.37 -27.26 -0.54
CA ALA A 184 -1.09 -26.64 -0.84
C ALA A 184 -0.97 -25.25 -0.21
N LEU A 185 -2.07 -24.49 -0.18
CA LEU A 185 -2.13 -23.19 0.48
C LEU A 185 -1.93 -23.32 2.00
N THR A 186 -2.58 -24.30 2.64
CA THR A 186 -2.38 -24.57 4.08
C THR A 186 -0.93 -24.93 4.38
N VAL A 187 -0.31 -25.82 3.59
CA VAL A 187 1.10 -26.19 3.75
C VAL A 187 2.00 -24.96 3.58
N PHE A 188 1.73 -24.13 2.57
CA PHE A 188 2.50 -22.90 2.33
C PHE A 188 2.41 -21.91 3.49
N VAL A 189 1.21 -21.69 4.04
CA VAL A 189 1.00 -20.82 5.21
C VAL A 189 1.70 -21.37 6.45
N VAL A 190 1.63 -22.68 6.70
CA VAL A 190 2.31 -23.29 7.85
C VAL A 190 3.83 -23.18 7.71
N LEU A 191 4.39 -23.42 6.52
CA LEU A 191 5.83 -23.29 6.30
C LEU A 191 6.31 -21.84 6.49
N LEU A 192 5.56 -20.85 6.00
CA LEU A 192 5.90 -19.44 6.18
C LEU A 192 5.69 -18.95 7.62
N GLY A 193 4.76 -19.54 8.37
CA GLY A 193 4.53 -19.17 9.77
C GLY A 193 5.50 -19.82 10.76
N VAL A 194 6.29 -20.81 10.33
CA VAL A 194 7.29 -21.51 11.16
C VAL A 194 8.71 -21.00 10.89
N ALA A 195 8.95 -20.40 9.72
CA ALA A 195 10.24 -19.80 9.33
C ALA A 195 10.44 -18.41 9.95
#